data_AF-A0A246E8Z3-F1
#
_entry.id   AF-A0A246E8Z3-F1
#
_cell.length_a   1.000
_cell.length_b   1.000
_cell.length_c   1.000
_cell.angle_alpha   90.00
_cell.angle_beta   90.00
_cell.angle_gamma   90.00
#
_symmetry.space_group_name_H-M   'P 1'
#
loop_
_entity.id
_entity.type
_entity.pdbx_description
1 polymer ?
#
loop_
_entity_poly.entity_id
_entity_poly.type
_entity_poly.pdbx_seq_one_letter_code
_entity_poly.pdbx_strand_id
1 'polypeptide(L)'
;MASAPADTARHVEDAARLALYATLGSELSLALLLTVPSSGIYGMLGVLGVAGAPAPSNAEEARDVAEALLPSPWGAEMLAVDLGTARGWRATVLDPVQRDDDGVALPQTVSTAYVLDVDGRCVVAALSPLAPPAAAAAQVLAQRALSTIDVSERSEV
;
A
#
# COMPACT_ATOMS: atom_id res chain seq x y z
N MET A 1 -0.97 30.42 -11.08
CA MET A 1 -0.41 29.06 -11.03
C MET A 1 1.03 29.17 -10.59
N ALA A 2 1.34 28.79 -9.34
CA ALA A 2 2.73 28.74 -8.88
C ALA A 2 3.33 27.41 -9.33
N SER A 3 4.42 27.45 -10.11
CA SER A 3 5.16 26.23 -10.46
C SER A 3 5.85 25.70 -9.20
N ALA A 4 5.81 24.38 -9.00
CA ALA A 4 6.61 23.76 -7.95
C ALA A 4 8.11 24.08 -8.17
N PRO A 5 8.92 24.25 -7.10
CA PRO A 5 10.37 24.41 -7.22
C PRO A 5 10.95 23.28 -8.09
N ALA A 6 11.92 23.60 -8.96
CA ALA A 6 12.43 22.67 -9.97
C ALA A 6 12.90 21.31 -9.41
N ASP A 7 13.44 21.30 -8.19
CA ASP A 7 13.86 20.07 -7.49
C ASP A 7 12.66 19.20 -7.09
N THR A 8 11.53 19.79 -6.71
CA THR A 8 10.30 19.05 -6.40
C THR A 8 9.70 18.43 -7.65
N ALA A 9 9.73 19.13 -8.79
CA ALA A 9 9.23 18.61 -10.06
C ALA A 9 10.05 17.39 -10.52
N ARG A 10 11.38 17.45 -10.41
CA ARG A 10 12.27 16.36 -10.78
C ARG A 10 12.10 15.12 -9.89
N HIS A 11 11.96 15.29 -8.58
CA HIS A 11 11.68 14.17 -7.69
C HIS A 11 10.32 13.52 -7.98
N VAL A 12 9.31 14.30 -8.37
CA VAL A 12 8.00 13.77 -8.80
C VAL A 12 8.13 12.97 -10.11
N GLU A 13 8.93 13.44 -11.08
CA GLU A 13 9.17 12.72 -12.34
C GLU A 13 9.91 11.40 -12.14
N ASP A 14 11.01 11.40 -11.38
CA ASP A 14 11.79 10.19 -11.09
C ASP A 14 10.95 9.12 -10.38
N ALA A 15 10.08 9.57 -9.49
CA ALA A 15 9.27 8.71 -8.67
C ALA A 15 7.99 8.23 -9.40
N ALA A 16 7.42 9.03 -10.32
CA ALA A 16 6.42 8.57 -11.29
C ALA A 16 7.00 7.52 -12.25
N ARG A 17 8.25 7.69 -12.68
CA ARG A 17 8.97 6.74 -13.52
C ARG A 17 9.22 5.42 -12.79
N LEU A 18 9.54 5.46 -11.49
CA LEU A 18 9.63 4.27 -10.63
C LEU A 18 8.28 3.53 -10.49
N ALA A 19 7.18 4.26 -10.27
CA ALA A 19 5.84 3.67 -10.22
C ALA A 19 5.45 3.00 -11.56
N LEU A 20 5.81 3.63 -12.69
CA LEU A 20 5.66 3.07 -14.04
C LEU A 20 6.51 1.82 -14.28
N TYR A 21 7.75 1.77 -13.77
CA TYR A 21 8.56 0.57 -13.88
C TYR A 21 8.07 -0.56 -12.98
N ALA A 22 7.50 -0.24 -11.81
CA ALA A 22 6.90 -1.25 -10.94
C ALA A 22 5.66 -1.89 -11.56
N THR A 23 4.89 -1.16 -12.38
CA THR A 23 3.76 -1.73 -13.14
C THR A 23 4.22 -2.45 -14.41
N LEU A 24 5.28 -1.99 -15.07
CA LEU A 24 5.89 -2.66 -16.24
C LEU A 24 6.68 -3.91 -15.80
N GLY A 25 5.96 -5.00 -15.52
CA GLY A 25 6.54 -6.28 -15.11
C GLY A 25 5.82 -6.95 -13.94
N SER A 26 4.76 -6.33 -13.41
CA SER A 26 3.89 -6.90 -12.37
C SER A 26 2.44 -6.99 -12.86
N GLU A 27 1.63 -7.81 -12.20
CA GLU A 27 0.19 -7.87 -12.45
C GLU A 27 -0.59 -6.70 -11.83
N LEU A 28 0.10 -5.66 -11.29
CA LEU A 28 -0.54 -4.52 -10.63
C LEU A 28 -1.50 -3.79 -11.56
N SER A 29 -2.70 -3.50 -11.04
CA SER A 29 -3.71 -2.71 -11.75
C SER A 29 -3.37 -1.22 -11.72
N LEU A 30 -2.73 -0.75 -10.65
CA LEU A 30 -2.32 0.64 -10.45
C LEU A 30 -1.10 0.71 -9.53
N ALA A 31 -0.21 1.67 -9.75
CA ALA A 31 0.80 2.06 -8.78
C ALA A 31 0.78 3.58 -8.59
N LEU A 32 0.65 4.02 -7.35
CA LEU A 32 0.64 5.42 -6.96
C LEU A 32 1.89 5.75 -6.18
N LEU A 33 2.56 6.84 -6.55
CA LEU A 33 3.60 7.40 -5.71
C LEU A 33 2.98 8.30 -4.66
N LEU A 34 3.36 8.09 -3.40
CA LEU A 34 3.02 8.93 -2.27
C LEU A 34 4.25 9.76 -1.91
N THR A 35 4.12 11.09 -2.01
CA THR A 35 5.21 12.02 -1.66
C THR A 35 4.74 13.08 -0.68
N VAL A 36 5.59 13.38 0.30
CA VAL A 36 5.50 14.58 1.13
C VAL A 36 6.80 15.36 0.95
N PRO A 37 6.86 16.27 -0.05
CA PRO A 37 8.11 16.90 -0.47
C PRO A 37 8.83 17.69 0.64
N SER A 38 8.07 18.33 1.54
CA SER A 38 8.61 19.11 2.65
C SER A 38 9.37 18.26 3.68
N SER A 39 9.10 16.96 3.75
CA SER A 39 9.73 16.01 4.67
C SER A 39 10.58 14.95 3.95
N GLY A 40 10.71 15.02 2.63
CA GLY A 40 11.50 14.06 1.83
C GLY A 40 10.96 12.62 1.87
N ILE A 41 9.68 12.44 2.19
CA ILE A 41 9.06 11.11 2.25
C ILE A 41 8.62 10.72 0.85
N TYR A 42 9.06 9.54 0.41
CA TYR A 42 8.65 8.91 -0.84
C TYR A 42 8.28 7.46 -0.56
N GLY A 43 7.11 7.04 -1.02
CA GLY A 43 6.63 5.66 -0.91
C GLY A 43 5.80 5.31 -2.12
N MET A 44 5.58 4.03 -2.36
CA MET A 44 4.75 3.53 -3.45
C MET A 44 3.59 2.72 -2.89
N LEU A 45 2.39 2.95 -3.42
CA LEU A 45 1.19 2.17 -3.17
C LEU A 45 0.86 1.39 -4.44
N GLY A 46 1.12 0.09 -4.44
CA GLY A 46 0.63 -0.82 -5.46
C GLY A 46 -0.82 -1.19 -5.15
N VAL A 47 -1.68 -1.28 -6.17
CA VAL A 47 -3.07 -1.73 -6.07
C VAL A 47 -3.34 -2.79 -7.12
N LEU A 48 -4.01 -3.85 -6.71
CA LEU A 48 -4.38 -5.00 -7.52
C LEU A 48 -5.83 -5.37 -7.26
N GLY A 49 -6.66 -5.40 -8.30
CA GLY A 49 -7.95 -6.10 -8.25
C GLY A 49 -7.74 -7.60 -8.48
N VAL A 50 -8.16 -8.45 -7.54
CA VAL A 50 -7.97 -9.90 -7.65
C VAL A 50 -9.15 -10.49 -8.41
N ALA A 51 -8.95 -10.80 -9.70
CA ALA A 51 -10.00 -11.32 -10.56
C ALA A 51 -10.57 -12.65 -10.04
N GLY A 52 -11.90 -12.71 -9.89
CA GLY A 52 -12.60 -13.93 -9.46
C GLY A 52 -12.44 -14.32 -7.98
N ALA A 53 -11.72 -13.53 -7.18
CA ALA A 53 -11.65 -13.74 -5.74
C ALA A 53 -12.77 -12.97 -5.03
N PRO A 54 -13.54 -13.63 -4.14
CA PRO A 54 -14.52 -12.93 -3.32
C PRO A 54 -13.81 -11.98 -2.36
N ALA A 55 -14.47 -10.87 -2.03
CA ALA A 55 -14.00 -10.00 -0.95
C ALA A 55 -13.93 -10.78 0.37
N PRO A 56 -12.94 -10.50 1.24
CA PRO A 56 -12.85 -11.14 2.56
C PRO A 56 -14.09 -10.82 3.39
N SER A 57 -14.67 -11.85 4.00
CA SER A 57 -15.87 -11.74 4.83
C SER A 57 -15.56 -11.45 6.30
N ASN A 58 -14.31 -11.68 6.71
CA ASN A 58 -13.86 -11.54 8.09
C ASN A 58 -12.35 -11.23 8.17
N ALA A 59 -11.88 -10.93 9.39
CA ALA A 59 -10.51 -10.52 9.65
C ALA A 59 -9.47 -11.63 9.46
N GLU A 60 -9.87 -12.90 9.58
CA GLU A 60 -8.97 -14.06 9.40
C GLU A 60 -8.66 -14.25 7.92
N GLU A 61 -9.69 -14.27 7.07
CA GLU A 61 -9.52 -14.32 5.60
C GLU A 61 -8.68 -13.15 5.07
N ALA A 62 -8.92 -11.94 5.60
CA ALA A 62 -8.11 -10.77 5.24
C ALA A 62 -6.65 -10.89 5.71
N ARG A 63 -6.41 -11.52 6.86
CA ARG A 63 -5.07 -11.75 7.38
C ARG A 63 -4.32 -12.74 6.48
N ASP A 64 -4.94 -13.84 6.09
CA ASP A 64 -4.32 -14.84 5.22
C ASP A 64 -3.84 -14.22 3.90
N VAL A 65 -4.67 -13.36 3.28
CA VAL A 65 -4.29 -12.62 2.06
C VAL A 65 -3.13 -11.67 2.34
N ALA A 66 -3.17 -10.93 3.45
CA ALA A 66 -2.15 -9.95 3.79
C ALA A 66 -0.80 -10.59 4.13
N GLU A 67 -0.78 -11.69 4.89
CA GLU A 67 0.46 -12.39 5.28
C GLU A 67 1.10 -13.13 4.10
N ALA A 68 0.29 -13.60 3.14
CA ALA A 68 0.79 -14.10 1.86
C ALA A 68 1.50 -13.01 1.05
N LEU A 69 1.04 -11.76 1.14
CA LEU A 69 1.62 -10.61 0.43
C LEU A 69 2.84 -10.02 1.15
N LEU A 70 2.81 -9.99 2.49
CA LEU A 70 3.80 -9.36 3.34
C LEU A 70 4.46 -10.42 4.25
N PRO A 71 5.36 -11.25 3.70
CA PRO A 71 5.99 -12.31 4.48
C PRO A 71 6.83 -11.73 5.61
N SER A 72 6.40 -11.95 6.85
CA SER A 72 7.08 -11.51 8.06
C SER A 72 7.13 -12.65 9.09
N PRO A 73 8.20 -12.77 9.89
CA PRO A 73 8.24 -13.71 11.02
C PRO A 73 7.30 -13.30 12.16
N TRP A 74 6.72 -12.10 12.10
CA TRP A 74 5.74 -11.61 13.05
C TRP A 74 4.35 -11.59 12.41
N GLY A 75 3.33 -11.93 13.21
CA GLY A 75 1.95 -11.90 12.73
C GLY A 75 1.48 -10.49 12.40
N ALA A 76 0.61 -10.37 11.40
CA ALA A 76 0.07 -9.07 10.99
C ALA A 76 -0.90 -8.51 12.03
N GLU A 77 -0.68 -7.23 12.38
CA GLU A 77 -1.67 -6.46 13.12
C GLU A 77 -2.80 -6.04 12.17
N MET A 78 -4.00 -6.50 12.46
CA MET A 78 -5.19 -6.30 11.61
C MET A 78 -6.10 -5.25 12.23
N LEU A 79 -6.46 -4.24 11.46
CA LEU A 79 -7.39 -3.19 11.86
C LEU A 79 -8.49 -3.03 10.82
N ALA A 80 -9.75 -3.08 11.25
CA ALA A 80 -10.87 -2.81 10.37
C ALA A 80 -10.81 -1.36 9.86
N VAL A 81 -11.11 -1.17 8.59
CA VAL A 81 -11.14 0.14 7.94
C VAL A 81 -12.44 0.30 7.13
N ASP A 82 -13.00 1.50 7.21
CA ASP A 82 -14.08 1.97 6.32
C ASP A 82 -13.56 3.23 5.63
N LEU A 83 -13.47 3.17 4.30
CA LEU A 83 -12.95 4.21 3.43
C LEU A 83 -14.05 4.77 2.52
N GLY A 84 -15.32 4.64 2.92
CA GLY A 84 -16.47 5.10 2.14
C GLY A 84 -16.94 4.05 1.14
N THR A 85 -16.39 4.08 -0.08
CA THR A 85 -16.72 3.10 -1.14
C THR A 85 -16.04 1.76 -0.96
N ALA A 86 -15.00 1.70 -0.12
CA ALA A 86 -14.24 0.50 0.18
C ALA A 86 -14.29 0.20 1.68
N ARG A 87 -14.44 -1.08 2.04
CA ARG A 87 -14.37 -1.56 3.44
C ARG A 87 -13.45 -2.76 3.52
N GLY A 88 -12.88 -3.02 4.69
CA GLY A 88 -12.08 -4.22 4.89
C GLY A 88 -11.10 -4.08 6.01
N TRP A 89 -9.86 -4.50 5.78
CA TRP A 89 -8.83 -4.55 6.81
C TRP A 89 -7.51 -3.96 6.33
N ARG A 90 -6.86 -3.22 7.22
CA ARG A 90 -5.46 -2.84 7.12
C ARG A 90 -4.63 -3.84 7.91
N ALA A 91 -3.68 -4.46 7.24
CA ALA A 91 -2.63 -5.25 7.84
C ALA A 91 -1.37 -4.40 7.99
N THR A 92 -0.75 -4.46 9.17
CA THR A 92 0.54 -3.81 9.43
C THR A 92 1.50 -4.86 9.96
N VAL A 93 2.66 -5.02 9.32
CA VAL A 93 3.72 -5.89 9.81
C VAL A 93 4.99 -5.08 10.01
N LEU A 94 5.75 -5.48 11.01
CA LEU A 94 7.10 -5.00 11.20
C LEU A 94 8.01 -5.79 10.25
N ASP A 95 9.01 -5.14 9.64
CA ASP A 95 10.00 -5.85 8.84
C ASP A 95 11.25 -6.13 9.68
N PRO A 96 11.76 -7.38 9.70
CA PRO A 96 12.90 -7.73 10.51
C PRO A 96 14.18 -7.12 9.94
N VAL A 97 15.07 -6.67 10.83
CA VAL A 97 16.45 -6.36 10.49
C VAL A 97 17.32 -7.56 10.86
N GLN A 98 18.33 -7.85 10.02
CA GLN A 98 19.42 -8.76 10.38
C GLN A 98 19.98 -8.35 11.76
N ARG A 99 20.05 -9.33 12.67
CA ARG A 99 20.54 -9.14 14.03
C ARG A 99 21.91 -8.47 14.02
N ASP A 100 22.07 -7.41 14.81
CA ASP A 100 23.39 -7.06 15.33
C ASP A 100 23.70 -8.02 16.50
N ASP A 101 24.98 -8.32 16.73
CA ASP A 101 25.47 -9.44 17.57
C ASP A 101 24.97 -9.40 19.04
N ASP A 102 24.35 -8.30 19.49
CA ASP A 102 23.87 -8.07 20.86
C ASP A 102 22.33 -8.20 21.07
N GLY A 103 21.59 -8.81 20.13
CA GLY A 103 20.38 -9.57 20.50
C GLY A 103 19.05 -8.83 20.66
N VAL A 104 18.89 -7.59 20.18
CA VAL A 104 17.56 -6.94 20.06
C VAL A 104 17.29 -6.56 18.60
N ALA A 105 16.29 -7.21 17.99
CA ALA A 105 15.82 -6.85 16.65
C ALA A 105 14.90 -5.64 16.75
N LEU A 106 15.38 -4.46 16.35
CA LEU A 106 14.56 -3.26 16.21
C LEU A 106 13.97 -3.22 14.79
N PRO A 107 12.66 -3.00 14.63
CA PRO A 107 12.06 -2.85 13.30
C PRO A 107 12.51 -1.53 12.67
N GLN A 108 13.17 -1.61 11.52
CA GLN A 108 13.57 -0.41 10.78
C GLN A 108 12.49 0.07 9.83
N THR A 109 11.67 -0.84 9.31
CA THR A 109 10.57 -0.51 8.41
C THR A 109 9.29 -1.22 8.81
N VAL A 110 8.20 -0.65 8.33
CA VAL A 110 6.84 -1.15 8.47
C VAL A 110 6.30 -1.37 7.07
N SER A 111 5.80 -2.57 6.82
CA SER A 111 5.02 -2.88 5.63
C SER A 111 3.54 -2.82 5.96
N THR A 112 2.75 -2.25 5.05
CA THR A 112 1.31 -2.07 5.25
C THR A 112 0.56 -2.53 4.02
N ALA A 113 -0.45 -3.36 4.21
CA ALA A 113 -1.36 -3.79 3.18
C ALA A 113 -2.81 -3.49 3.57
N TYR A 114 -3.66 -3.37 2.56
CA TYR A 114 -5.09 -3.24 2.66
C TYR A 114 -5.70 -4.38 1.85
N VAL A 115 -6.64 -5.09 2.46
CA VAL A 115 -7.48 -6.08 1.78
C VAL A 115 -8.89 -5.56 1.89
N LEU A 116 -9.43 -5.14 0.75
CA LEU A 116 -10.66 -4.34 0.66
C LEU A 116 -11.71 -5.07 -0.17
N ASP A 117 -12.94 -4.94 0.27
CA ASP A 117 -14.14 -5.10 -0.52
C ASP A 117 -14.44 -3.78 -1.23
N VAL A 118 -14.43 -3.80 -2.56
CA VAL A 118 -14.91 -2.72 -3.41
C VAL A 118 -15.96 -3.30 -4.36
N ASP A 119 -17.22 -2.98 -4.10
CA ASP A 119 -18.40 -3.49 -4.83
C ASP A 119 -18.43 -5.02 -5.00
N GLY A 120 -18.12 -5.75 -3.93
CA GLY A 120 -18.11 -7.21 -3.90
C GLY A 120 -16.85 -7.85 -4.48
N ARG A 121 -15.86 -7.04 -4.88
CA ARG A 121 -14.57 -7.52 -5.42
C ARG A 121 -13.45 -7.32 -4.42
N CYS A 122 -12.56 -8.30 -4.36
CA CYS A 122 -11.33 -8.20 -3.57
C CYS A 122 -10.32 -7.28 -4.26
N VAL A 123 -9.98 -6.18 -3.59
CA VAL A 123 -8.90 -5.27 -3.97
C VAL A 123 -7.82 -5.33 -2.89
N VAL A 124 -6.58 -5.58 -3.32
CA VAL A 124 -5.42 -5.60 -2.46
C VAL A 124 -4.55 -4.40 -2.78
N ALA A 125 -4.13 -3.66 -1.75
CA ALA A 125 -3.20 -2.56 -1.93
C ALA A 125 -2.06 -2.64 -0.92
N ALA A 126 -0.82 -2.43 -1.34
CA ALA A 126 0.34 -2.52 -0.46
C ALA A 126 1.24 -1.30 -0.61
N LEU A 127 1.67 -0.78 0.54
CA LEU A 127 2.73 0.19 0.63
C LEU A 127 4.08 -0.51 0.58
N SER A 128 5.03 0.11 -0.13
CA SER A 128 6.45 -0.21 0.01
C SER A 128 6.86 -0.12 1.49
N PRO A 129 7.79 -0.96 1.96
CA PRO A 129 8.36 -0.84 3.31
C PRO A 129 8.88 0.58 3.58
N LEU A 130 8.48 1.17 4.71
CA LEU A 130 8.86 2.54 5.08
C LEU A 130 9.26 2.62 6.54
N ALA A 131 10.19 3.53 6.87
CA ALA A 131 10.50 3.84 8.26
C ALA A 131 9.25 4.36 9.00
N PRO A 132 9.10 4.13 10.32
CA PRO A 132 7.82 4.36 11.01
C PRO A 132 7.19 5.76 10.83
N PRO A 133 7.94 6.88 10.90
CA PRO A 133 7.36 8.21 10.64
C PRO A 133 6.88 8.38 9.19
N ALA A 134 7.61 7.80 8.24
CA ALA A 134 7.28 7.84 6.83
C ALA A 134 6.06 6.95 6.52
N ALA A 135 5.98 5.77 7.15
CA ALA A 135 4.85 4.86 7.06
C ALA A 135 3.56 5.52 7.56
N ALA A 136 3.61 6.23 8.70
CA ALA A 136 2.45 6.95 9.24
C ALA A 136 1.93 8.03 8.27
N ALA A 137 2.82 8.82 7.66
CA ALA A 137 2.43 9.83 6.67
C ALA A 137 1.89 9.20 5.38
N ALA A 138 2.57 8.17 4.86
CA ALA A 138 2.15 7.43 3.67
C ALA A 138 0.80 6.75 3.87
N GLN A 139 0.50 6.25 5.07
CA GLN A 139 -0.78 5.64 5.39
C GLN A 139 -1.95 6.62 5.19
N VAL A 140 -1.80 7.87 5.64
CA VAL A 140 -2.86 8.90 5.45
C VAL A 140 -3.09 9.18 3.98
N LEU A 141 -2.02 9.28 3.18
CA LEU A 141 -2.12 9.50 1.74
C LEU A 141 -2.72 8.29 1.03
N ALA A 142 -2.34 7.07 1.42
CA ALA A 142 -2.89 5.83 0.91
C ALA A 142 -4.39 5.74 1.16
N GLN A 143 -4.84 5.96 2.39
CA GLN A 143 -6.28 5.89 2.73
C GLN A 143 -7.11 6.90 1.93
N ARG A 144 -6.59 8.12 1.71
CA ARG A 144 -7.24 9.11 0.84
C ARG A 144 -7.34 8.62 -0.60
N ALA A 145 -6.27 8.04 -1.16
CA ALA A 145 -6.29 7.50 -2.51
C ALA A 145 -7.23 6.29 -2.64
N LEU A 146 -7.20 5.39 -1.65
CA LEU A 146 -8.05 4.20 -1.61
C LEU A 146 -9.54 4.55 -1.47
N SER A 147 -9.87 5.64 -0.76
CA SER A 147 -11.26 6.14 -0.66
C SER A 147 -11.85 6.66 -1.97
N THR A 148 -11.05 6.80 -3.02
CA THR A 148 -11.50 7.21 -4.36
C THR A 148 -11.48 6.06 -5.36
N ILE A 149 -11.17 4.84 -4.93
CA ILE A 149 -11.16 3.68 -5.82
C ILE A 149 -12.59 3.24 -6.08
N ASP A 150 -12.84 2.91 -7.34
CA ASP A 150 -14.09 2.40 -7.87
C ASP A 150 -13.74 1.31 -8.91
N VAL A 151 -14.61 0.32 -9.06
CA VAL A 151 -14.44 -0.76 -10.03
C VAL A 151 -15.31 -0.46 -11.24
N SER A 152 -14.70 -0.04 -12.35
CA SER A 152 -15.44 0.10 -13.61
C SER A 152 -15.88 -1.27 -14.13
N GLU A 153 -17.19 -1.45 -14.34
CA GLU A 153 -17.68 -2.58 -15.10
C GLU A 153 -17.13 -2.49 -16.53
N ARG A 154 -16.33 -3.48 -16.95
CA ARG A 154 -16.09 -3.67 -18.39
C ARG A 154 -17.43 -4.08 -19.00
N SER A 155 -18.10 -3.16 -19.67
CA SER A 155 -19.16 -3.52 -20.61
C SER A 155 -18.53 -4.40 -21.68
N GLU A 156 -18.89 -5.68 -21.69
CA GLU A 156 -18.60 -6.57 -22.80
C GLU A 156 -19.29 -5.99 -24.05
N VAL A 157 -18.49 -5.64 -25.06
CA VAL A 157 -18.95 -5.29 -26.41
C VAL A 157 -18.61 -6.45 -27.33
#